data_AF-A0A1R1BEJ4-F1
#
_entry.id   AF-A0A1R1BEJ4-F1
#
_cell.length_a   1.000
_cell.length_b   1.000
_cell.length_c   1.000
_cell.angle_alpha   90.00
_cell.angle_beta   90.00
_cell.angle_gamma   90.00
#
_symmetry.space_group_name_H-M   'P 1'
#
loop_
_entity.id
_entity.type
_entity.pdbx_description
1 polymer ?
#
loop_
_entity_poly.entity_id
_entity_poly.type
_entity_poly.pdbx_seq_one_letter_code
_entity_poly.pdbx_strand_id
1 'polypeptide(L)'
;MNMKKLLSTMSALVIFISMFLIHSQSVSAEPSNDSGYSDGTFKPDTLITEEDFLTMVVRALNLPIRTQPSDASLFLPYYDAARNDGIYYDDYRSDWSNPIIRGDAAQTLVRATQAAEKNRMLARERSQQEVLRMKPDELKTLQNLPNFRGMAIGNINDVKEVPQLIKELRMYQNDLIAKFKANKTEGTYCIVEKDKSQTCYLRSEAVYGQAVAKYIEFLQSIVLEVEEAEKKYTYDKIVFEAAKRGLLTGVDAEGELALSSPLTREQAVVSIDRMLAFNQGEILPVDKHAMSRAEVLWHGTNVFTMWPRYFPEKFIDSFDIHKGKWDSADGIYHEQLLEFIVVDVEDPYDPFRSETEGMLFDRKVYDSNENRYKLQKISAPLQSYISYSKVKQELTEPYPWLYNSDGGKAHISISPIDESSKTNEGIVFNKSDSYIPQESDDHIVYSKSQNGQNEQDLNIKRGYNPSKTVLQAGETYYWVAGQLHPKGDMSAGIISYITYMPNSYYRQQIYGKNGGNASVTLISAKPDFEVHNER
;
A
#
# COMPACT_ATOMS: atom_id res chain seq x y z
N MET A 1 8.03 26.83 -37.67
CA MET A 1 9.23 26.75 -36.80
C MET A 1 8.89 25.77 -35.69
N ASN A 2 9.62 24.66 -35.59
CA ASN A 2 9.15 23.40 -34.97
C ASN A 2 9.05 23.46 -33.43
N MET A 3 7.85 23.26 -32.88
CA MET A 3 7.57 23.22 -31.44
C MET A 3 8.39 22.11 -30.72
N LYS A 4 8.70 21.01 -31.42
CA LYS A 4 9.62 19.95 -30.96
C LYS A 4 11.06 20.43 -30.74
N LYS A 5 11.53 21.39 -31.52
CA LYS A 5 12.88 21.98 -31.36
C LYS A 5 12.92 22.93 -30.15
N LEU A 6 11.82 23.61 -29.86
CA LEU A 6 11.70 24.50 -28.71
C LEU A 6 11.64 23.72 -27.38
N LEU A 7 10.86 22.62 -27.33
CA LEU A 7 10.84 21.72 -26.16
C LEU A 7 12.20 21.07 -25.90
N SER A 8 12.89 20.59 -26.95
CA SER A 8 14.24 20.03 -26.82
C SER A 8 15.25 21.04 -26.28
N THR A 9 15.19 22.31 -26.70
CA THR A 9 16.07 23.37 -26.16
C THR A 9 15.72 23.80 -24.74
N MET A 10 14.45 23.71 -24.32
CA MET A 10 14.06 24.02 -22.94
C MET A 10 14.43 22.90 -21.96
N SER A 11 14.27 21.63 -22.33
CA SER A 11 14.77 20.50 -21.54
C SER A 11 16.30 20.55 -21.41
N ALA A 12 17.01 20.85 -22.50
CA ALA A 12 18.46 21.01 -22.45
C ALA A 12 18.91 22.17 -21.55
N LEU A 13 18.15 23.27 -21.49
CA LEU A 13 18.46 24.43 -20.64
C LEU A 13 18.19 24.15 -19.15
N VAL A 14 17.10 23.42 -18.83
CA VAL A 14 16.80 22.99 -17.46
C VAL A 14 17.85 22.00 -16.97
N ILE A 15 18.23 21.02 -17.79
CA ILE A 15 19.32 20.07 -17.49
C ILE A 15 20.66 20.81 -17.31
N PHE A 16 20.95 21.82 -18.14
CA PHE A 16 22.17 22.63 -17.99
C PHE A 16 22.18 23.43 -16.67
N ILE A 17 21.03 23.96 -16.25
CA ILE A 17 20.89 24.72 -15.00
C ILE A 17 20.99 23.78 -13.78
N SER A 18 20.34 22.61 -13.82
CA SER A 18 20.51 21.55 -12.81
C SER A 18 21.98 21.13 -12.68
N MET A 19 22.66 20.90 -13.81
CA MET A 19 24.09 20.57 -13.82
C MET A 19 24.96 21.72 -13.28
N PHE A 20 24.64 22.98 -13.57
CA PHE A 20 25.40 24.13 -13.05
C PHE A 20 25.23 24.30 -11.54
N LEU A 21 24.04 23.99 -10.99
CA LEU A 21 23.79 23.97 -9.55
C LEU A 21 24.56 22.83 -8.87
N ILE A 22 24.59 21.63 -9.46
CA ILE A 22 25.39 20.49 -8.98
C ILE A 22 26.92 20.78 -9.08
N HIS A 23 27.37 21.46 -10.14
CA HIS A 23 28.78 21.85 -10.33
C HIS A 23 29.23 23.00 -9.41
N SER A 24 28.33 23.91 -9.02
CA SER A 24 28.72 25.10 -8.23
C SER A 24 29.15 24.79 -6.79
N GLN A 25 28.94 23.56 -6.29
CA GLN A 25 29.30 23.15 -4.93
C GLN A 25 30.55 22.25 -4.83
N SER A 26 31.23 21.92 -5.93
CA SER A 26 32.44 21.08 -5.90
C SER A 26 33.62 21.74 -6.62
N VAL A 27 34.44 22.48 -5.87
CA VAL A 27 35.75 22.93 -6.35
C VAL A 27 36.78 21.82 -6.15
N SER A 28 37.54 21.56 -7.22
CA SER A 28 38.83 20.84 -7.29
C SER A 28 38.82 19.30 -7.38
N ALA A 29 38.86 18.76 -8.60
CA ALA A 29 40.03 18.11 -9.22
C ALA A 29 39.62 17.24 -10.44
N GLU A 30 40.53 17.20 -11.44
CA GLU A 30 40.59 16.52 -12.75
C GLU A 30 39.76 15.23 -13.05
N PRO A 31 39.55 14.91 -14.35
CA PRO A 31 38.28 14.42 -14.86
C PRO A 31 38.01 12.97 -14.46
N SER A 32 37.06 12.78 -13.54
CA SER A 32 36.19 11.61 -13.65
C SER A 32 35.42 11.70 -14.97
N ASN A 33 35.01 10.56 -15.56
CA ASN A 33 34.14 10.49 -16.75
C ASN A 33 32.79 11.25 -16.61
N ASP A 34 32.55 11.84 -15.45
CA ASP A 34 31.47 12.75 -15.11
C ASP A 34 31.72 14.24 -15.39
N SER A 35 32.93 14.63 -15.78
CA SER A 35 33.26 16.01 -16.20
C SER A 35 32.81 16.35 -17.64
N GLY A 36 31.91 15.53 -18.19
CA GLY A 36 31.73 15.40 -19.63
C GLY A 36 32.82 14.50 -20.22
N TYR A 37 32.55 13.95 -21.40
CA TYR A 37 33.57 13.25 -22.15
C TYR A 37 34.76 14.20 -22.39
N SER A 38 35.96 13.67 -22.60
CA SER A 38 37.15 14.48 -22.93
C SER A 38 36.98 15.37 -24.17
N ASP A 39 35.92 15.14 -24.96
CA ASP A 39 35.47 15.93 -26.10
C ASP A 39 34.48 17.08 -25.74
N GLY A 40 34.14 17.26 -24.46
CA GLY A 40 33.23 18.31 -23.95
C GLY A 40 31.74 18.05 -24.21
N THR A 41 31.34 16.86 -24.62
CA THR A 41 29.92 16.54 -24.90
C THR A 41 29.22 15.85 -23.72
N PHE A 42 27.89 15.98 -23.63
CA PHE A 42 27.05 15.35 -22.59
C PHE A 42 26.57 13.93 -22.95
N LYS A 43 26.41 13.65 -24.25
CA LYS A 43 25.87 12.39 -24.84
C LYS A 43 24.65 11.84 -24.06
N PRO A 44 23.49 12.53 -24.11
CA PRO A 44 22.32 12.19 -23.28
C PRO A 44 21.81 10.75 -23.48
N ASP A 45 21.92 10.23 -24.69
CA ASP A 45 21.42 8.91 -25.10
C ASP A 45 22.35 7.74 -24.75
N THR A 46 23.56 7.99 -24.24
CA THR A 46 24.48 6.91 -23.88
C THR A 46 24.03 6.22 -22.62
N LEU A 47 24.14 4.89 -22.59
CA LEU A 47 23.90 4.11 -21.39
C LEU A 47 24.90 4.50 -20.30
N ILE A 48 24.42 4.59 -19.06
CA ILE A 48 25.25 4.90 -17.89
C ILE A 48 25.58 3.61 -17.13
N THR A 49 26.83 3.48 -16.72
CA THR A 49 27.29 2.34 -15.92
C THR A 49 26.82 2.46 -14.48
N GLU A 50 26.87 1.36 -13.73
CA GLU A 50 26.57 1.38 -12.30
C GLU A 50 27.56 2.21 -11.49
N GLU A 51 28.84 2.12 -11.84
CA GLU A 51 29.90 2.95 -11.27
C GLU A 51 29.59 4.44 -11.40
N ASP A 52 29.26 4.88 -12.62
CA ASP A 52 28.97 6.28 -12.91
C ASP A 52 27.69 6.72 -12.18
N PHE A 53 26.64 5.91 -12.22
CA PHE A 53 25.39 6.24 -11.54
C PHE A 53 25.56 6.38 -10.02
N LEU A 54 26.22 5.43 -9.36
CA LEU A 54 26.44 5.48 -7.92
C LEU A 54 27.34 6.68 -7.55
N THR A 55 28.37 6.95 -8.37
CA THR A 55 29.23 8.13 -8.21
C THR A 55 28.42 9.42 -8.29
N MET A 56 27.52 9.55 -9.27
CA MET A 56 26.64 10.70 -9.41
C MET A 56 25.72 10.88 -8.20
N VAL A 57 25.13 9.81 -7.66
CA VAL A 57 24.29 9.87 -6.45
C VAL A 57 25.08 10.35 -5.24
N VAL A 58 26.26 9.76 -4.97
CA VAL A 58 27.12 10.13 -3.84
C VAL A 58 27.54 11.60 -3.90
N ARG A 59 27.86 12.09 -5.11
CA ARG A 59 28.20 13.51 -5.34
C ARG A 59 27.01 14.43 -5.17
N ALA A 60 25.85 14.06 -5.72
CA ALA A 60 24.62 14.84 -5.62
C ALA A 60 24.21 15.05 -4.15
N LEU A 61 24.43 14.03 -3.31
CA LEU A 61 24.19 14.08 -1.86
C LEU A 61 25.32 14.75 -1.07
N ASN A 62 26.42 15.14 -1.73
CA ASN A 62 27.61 15.72 -1.12
C ASN A 62 28.17 14.87 0.05
N LEU A 63 28.21 13.54 -0.13
CA LEU A 63 28.68 12.64 0.92
C LEU A 63 30.21 12.72 1.10
N PRO A 64 30.70 12.58 2.35
CA PRO A 64 32.13 12.61 2.62
C PRO A 64 32.83 11.38 2.03
N ILE A 65 33.80 11.60 1.14
CA ILE A 65 34.66 10.55 0.59
C ILE A 65 36.06 10.60 1.19
N ARG A 66 36.71 9.45 1.34
CA ARG A 66 38.12 9.38 1.78
C ARG A 66 39.05 9.70 0.62
N THR A 67 40.03 10.56 0.86
CA THR A 67 41.14 10.80 -0.10
C THR A 67 42.00 9.55 -0.20
N GLN A 68 42.22 9.05 -1.41
CA GLN A 68 43.04 7.86 -1.67
C GLN A 68 44.41 8.20 -2.28
N PRO A 69 45.40 7.29 -2.16
CA PRO A 69 46.68 7.39 -2.86
C PRO A 69 46.51 7.37 -4.39
N SER A 70 47.52 7.86 -5.12
CA SER A 70 47.47 8.10 -6.57
C SER A 70 47.32 6.87 -7.47
N ASP A 71 47.43 5.65 -6.92
CA ASP A 71 47.40 4.37 -7.63
C ASP A 71 46.15 3.52 -7.34
N ALA A 72 45.19 4.04 -6.57
CA ALA A 72 43.98 3.32 -6.21
C ALA A 72 42.80 3.59 -7.18
N SER A 73 41.81 2.68 -7.18
CA SER A 73 40.60 2.81 -8.00
C SER A 73 39.85 4.12 -7.68
N LEU A 74 39.53 4.90 -8.72
CA LEU A 74 38.81 6.17 -8.60
C LEU A 74 37.38 6.01 -8.06
N PHE A 75 36.79 4.82 -8.22
CA PHE A 75 35.42 4.53 -7.77
C PHE A 75 35.33 4.13 -6.29
N LEU A 76 36.37 3.48 -5.76
CA LEU A 76 36.34 2.90 -4.41
C LEU A 76 35.93 3.90 -3.30
N PRO A 77 36.35 5.18 -3.31
CA PRO A 77 35.86 6.16 -2.34
C PRO A 77 34.34 6.38 -2.37
N TYR A 78 33.73 6.36 -3.55
CA TYR A 78 32.29 6.55 -3.74
C TYR A 78 31.52 5.31 -3.32
N TYR A 79 32.02 4.14 -3.69
CA TYR A 79 31.50 2.85 -3.21
C TYR A 79 31.48 2.79 -1.67
N ASP A 80 32.60 3.13 -1.01
CA ASP A 80 32.69 3.13 0.45
C ASP A 80 31.72 4.14 1.07
N ALA A 81 31.61 5.34 0.51
CA ALA A 81 30.66 6.36 0.99
C ALA A 81 29.20 5.89 0.87
N ALA A 82 28.82 5.33 -0.28
CA ALA A 82 27.48 4.79 -0.50
C ALA A 82 27.15 3.65 0.48
N ARG A 83 28.11 2.78 0.78
CA ARG A 83 27.92 1.72 1.79
C ARG A 83 27.78 2.26 3.20
N ASN A 84 28.63 3.20 3.60
CA ASN A 84 28.61 3.79 4.93
C ASN A 84 27.31 4.56 5.20
N ASP A 85 26.71 5.14 4.16
CA ASP A 85 25.45 5.89 4.25
C ASP A 85 24.20 5.01 3.98
N GLY A 86 24.37 3.70 3.76
CA GLY A 86 23.26 2.77 3.55
C GLY A 86 22.56 2.88 2.19
N ILE A 87 23.20 3.52 1.21
CA ILE A 87 22.71 3.69 -0.17
C ILE A 87 22.96 2.42 -0.99
N TYR A 88 24.00 1.65 -0.65
CA TYR A 88 24.37 0.40 -1.34
C TYR A 88 24.71 -0.73 -0.36
N TYR A 89 24.28 -1.96 -0.67
CA TYR A 89 24.44 -3.14 0.21
C TYR A 89 25.02 -4.37 -0.49
N ASP A 90 25.76 -4.21 -1.59
CA ASP A 90 26.31 -5.33 -2.38
C ASP A 90 25.23 -6.29 -2.93
N ASP A 91 24.01 -5.80 -3.14
CA ASP A 91 22.83 -6.64 -3.35
C ASP A 91 22.29 -6.69 -4.77
N TYR A 92 22.84 -5.91 -5.70
CA TYR A 92 22.41 -5.97 -7.09
C TYR A 92 23.51 -6.01 -8.14
N ARG A 93 24.82 -5.97 -7.82
CA ARG A 93 25.83 -6.39 -8.82
C ARG A 93 27.27 -6.66 -8.37
N SER A 94 27.99 -7.33 -9.30
CA SER A 94 29.38 -7.80 -9.24
C SER A 94 30.30 -7.22 -10.32
N ASP A 95 29.77 -6.54 -11.35
CA ASP A 95 30.55 -5.90 -12.44
C ASP A 95 30.03 -4.49 -12.74
N TRP A 96 30.77 -3.51 -12.23
CA TRP A 96 30.49 -2.08 -12.22
C TRP A 96 30.47 -1.40 -13.59
N SER A 97 31.06 -2.04 -14.60
CA SER A 97 31.17 -1.50 -15.95
C SER A 97 29.91 -1.69 -16.79
N ASN A 98 28.98 -2.51 -16.34
CA ASN A 98 27.73 -2.77 -17.05
C ASN A 98 26.74 -1.60 -16.88
N PRO A 99 25.87 -1.36 -17.88
CA PRO A 99 24.79 -0.40 -17.76
C PRO A 99 23.90 -0.68 -16.54
N ILE A 100 23.61 0.34 -15.74
CA ILE A 100 22.64 0.22 -14.65
C ILE A 100 21.23 0.05 -15.22
N ILE A 101 20.44 -0.84 -14.64
CA ILE A 101 19.03 -1.03 -14.99
C ILE A 101 18.12 -0.20 -14.09
N ARG A 102 16.91 0.11 -14.56
CA ARG A 102 15.93 0.94 -13.86
C ARG A 102 15.62 0.45 -12.44
N GLY A 103 15.51 -0.86 -12.24
CA GLY A 103 15.28 -1.46 -10.93
C GLY A 103 16.40 -1.18 -9.92
N ASP A 104 17.65 -1.35 -10.35
CA ASP A 104 18.84 -1.13 -9.50
C ASP A 104 19.04 0.35 -9.19
N ALA A 105 18.76 1.22 -10.16
CA ALA A 105 18.71 2.66 -9.93
C ALA A 105 17.63 3.01 -8.90
N ALA A 106 16.42 2.43 -9.01
CA ALA A 106 15.35 2.64 -8.05
C ALA A 106 15.74 2.22 -6.62
N GLN A 107 16.46 1.09 -6.46
CA GLN A 107 17.02 0.68 -5.16
C GLN A 107 17.91 1.75 -4.55
N THR A 108 18.83 2.28 -5.34
CA THR A 108 19.77 3.34 -4.90
C THR A 108 19.02 4.61 -4.49
N LEU A 109 18.07 5.05 -5.33
CA LEU A 109 17.32 6.30 -5.11
C LEU A 109 16.38 6.21 -3.90
N VAL A 110 15.71 5.07 -3.69
CA VAL A 110 14.87 4.86 -2.51
C VAL A 110 15.69 4.88 -1.23
N ARG A 111 16.87 4.25 -1.23
CA ARG A 111 17.77 4.28 -0.07
C ARG A 111 18.29 5.69 0.19
N ALA A 112 18.69 6.41 -0.85
CA ALA A 112 19.12 7.80 -0.78
C ALA A 112 18.02 8.79 -0.34
N THR A 113 16.75 8.40 -0.41
CA THR A 113 15.61 9.21 0.08
C THR A 113 15.04 8.72 1.40
N GLN A 114 15.54 7.61 1.95
CA GLN A 114 14.94 6.95 3.12
C GLN A 114 14.97 7.84 4.37
N ALA A 115 16.06 8.57 4.60
CA ALA A 115 16.17 9.50 5.72
C ALA A 115 15.17 10.66 5.61
N ALA A 116 14.99 11.21 4.41
CA ALA A 116 14.02 12.28 4.18
C ALA A 116 12.58 11.78 4.37
N GLU A 117 12.26 10.57 3.89
CA GLU A 117 10.93 9.98 4.08
C GLU A 117 10.63 9.70 5.55
N LYS A 118 11.59 9.14 6.29
CA LYS A 118 11.48 8.95 7.74
C LYS A 118 11.18 10.27 8.46
N ASN A 119 11.88 11.36 8.10
CA ASN A 119 11.64 12.68 8.68
C ASN A 119 10.24 13.22 8.35
N ARG A 120 9.72 12.96 7.14
CA ARG A 120 8.36 13.35 6.74
C ARG A 120 7.30 12.57 7.51
N MET A 121 7.46 11.24 7.67
CA MET A 121 6.57 10.40 8.48
C MET A 121 6.51 10.93 9.92
N LEU A 122 7.67 11.16 10.53
CA LEU A 122 7.77 11.74 11.87
C LEU A 122 7.09 13.12 11.99
N ALA A 123 7.24 13.98 10.97
CA ALA A 123 6.59 15.29 10.96
C ALA A 123 5.05 15.19 10.86
N ARG A 124 4.53 14.25 10.05
CA ARG A 124 3.09 13.97 9.94
C ARG A 124 2.53 13.48 11.26
N GLU A 125 3.16 12.50 11.90
CA GLU A 125 2.74 12.00 13.22
C GLU A 125 2.72 13.10 14.27
N ARG A 126 3.74 13.97 14.31
CA ARG A 126 3.74 15.14 15.21
C ARG A 126 2.59 16.11 14.94
N SER A 127 2.22 16.33 13.68
CA SER A 127 1.06 17.17 13.35
C SER A 127 -0.26 16.51 13.77
N GLN A 128 -0.36 15.17 13.69
CA GLN A 128 -1.52 14.43 14.21
C GLN A 128 -1.55 14.39 15.74
N GLN A 129 -0.41 14.56 16.39
CA GLN A 129 -0.27 14.68 17.84
C GLN A 129 -0.96 15.93 18.40
N GLU A 130 -1.03 17.03 17.64
CA GLU A 130 -1.88 18.19 17.97
C GLU A 130 -3.38 17.85 17.89
N VAL A 131 -3.74 16.83 17.10
CA VAL A 131 -5.11 16.32 16.90
C VAL A 131 -5.48 15.19 17.87
N LEU A 132 -4.50 14.60 18.58
CA LEU A 132 -4.73 13.74 19.74
C LEU A 132 -5.22 14.60 20.91
N ARG A 133 -6.50 15.00 20.82
CA ARG A 133 -7.48 15.59 21.75
C ARG A 133 -7.18 15.55 23.27
N MET A 134 -5.98 15.86 23.74
CA MET A 134 -5.77 16.25 25.13
C MET A 134 -6.11 17.72 25.21
N LYS A 135 -7.07 18.06 26.07
CA LYS A 135 -7.33 19.47 26.37
C LYS A 135 -6.04 20.08 26.94
N PRO A 136 -5.76 21.37 26.70
CA PRO A 136 -4.57 22.04 27.23
C PRO A 136 -4.33 21.79 28.73
N ASP A 137 -5.41 21.64 29.50
CA ASP A 137 -5.37 21.35 30.94
C ASP A 137 -4.92 19.91 31.27
N GLU A 138 -5.21 18.93 30.43
CA GLU A 138 -4.79 17.53 30.59
C GLU A 138 -3.28 17.39 30.29
N LEU A 139 -2.80 18.06 29.24
CA LEU A 139 -1.38 18.13 28.89
C LEU A 139 -0.58 18.85 29.99
N LYS A 140 -1.11 19.97 30.51
CA LYS A 140 -0.52 20.72 31.61
C LYS A 140 -0.50 19.90 32.92
N THR A 141 -1.49 19.05 33.15
CA THR A 141 -1.53 18.16 34.31
C THR A 141 -0.45 17.07 34.22
N LEU A 142 -0.27 16.47 33.04
CA LEU A 142 0.80 15.50 32.76
C LEU A 142 2.20 16.09 32.98
N GLN A 143 2.44 17.30 32.46
CA GLN A 143 3.72 18.02 32.60
C GLN A 143 4.08 18.38 34.05
N ASN A 144 3.08 18.48 34.94
CA ASN A 144 3.27 18.90 36.33
C ASN A 144 3.42 17.74 37.33
N LEU A 145 3.41 16.49 36.86
CA LEU A 145 3.55 15.32 37.70
C LEU A 145 4.93 15.28 38.39
N PRO A 146 5.04 14.81 39.64
CA PRO A 146 6.28 14.88 40.42
C PRO A 146 7.49 14.18 39.76
N ASN A 147 7.23 13.11 38.99
CA ASN A 147 8.24 12.37 38.22
C ASN A 147 8.60 13.06 36.88
N PHE A 148 7.81 14.05 36.45
CA PHE A 148 7.98 14.83 35.22
C PHE A 148 8.64 16.19 35.50
N ARG A 149 8.90 16.54 36.77
CA ARG A 149 9.66 17.73 37.13
C ARG A 149 11.13 17.56 36.75
N GLY A 150 11.50 18.08 35.59
CA GLY A 150 12.90 18.25 35.18
C GLY A 150 13.45 17.16 34.25
N MET A 151 12.66 16.16 33.87
CA MET A 151 12.93 15.39 32.67
C MET A 151 12.27 16.14 31.52
N ALA A 152 13.07 16.62 30.56
CA ALA A 152 12.53 17.00 29.28
C ALA A 152 11.64 15.84 28.83
N ILE A 153 10.41 16.12 28.41
CA ILE A 153 9.64 15.15 27.63
C ILE A 153 10.64 14.67 26.58
N GLY A 154 11.13 13.43 26.70
CA GLY A 154 12.23 12.91 25.89
C GLY A 154 11.98 13.37 24.48
N ASN A 155 12.95 14.07 23.90
CA ASN A 155 12.71 14.85 22.71
C ASN A 155 12.03 13.91 21.70
N ILE A 156 10.76 14.13 21.34
CA ILE A 156 10.10 13.25 20.37
C ILE A 156 10.80 13.31 19.00
N ASN A 157 11.72 14.26 18.87
CA ASN A 157 12.64 14.38 17.76
C ASN A 157 13.83 13.42 17.82
N ASP A 158 14.08 12.77 18.95
CA ASP A 158 14.97 11.62 19.08
C ASP A 158 14.17 10.35 19.43
N VAL A 159 13.76 9.63 18.39
CA VAL A 159 12.98 8.39 18.49
C VAL A 159 13.69 7.34 19.36
N LYS A 160 15.02 7.40 19.49
CA LYS A 160 15.78 6.44 20.31
C LYS A 160 15.46 6.54 21.80
N GLU A 161 14.95 7.68 22.26
CA GLU A 161 14.55 7.91 23.66
C GLU A 161 13.09 7.50 23.93
N VAL A 162 12.27 7.32 22.88
CA VAL A 162 10.82 7.05 22.99
C VAL A 162 10.51 5.70 23.68
N PRO A 163 11.24 4.59 23.44
CA PRO A 163 11.00 3.34 24.19
C PRO A 163 11.18 3.48 25.70
N GLN A 164 12.14 4.28 26.15
CA GLN A 164 12.37 4.56 27.56
C GLN A 164 11.24 5.42 28.14
N LEU A 165 10.77 6.43 27.39
CA LEU A 165 9.61 7.23 27.76
C LEU A 165 8.33 6.39 27.90
N ILE A 166 8.07 5.47 26.97
CA ILE A 166 6.94 4.52 27.04
C ILE A 166 7.01 3.68 28.32
N LYS A 167 8.20 3.19 28.67
CA LYS A 167 8.41 2.39 29.88
C LYS A 167 8.06 3.18 31.15
N GLU A 168 8.50 4.43 31.24
CA GLU A 168 8.21 5.30 32.40
C GLU A 168 6.72 5.65 32.50
N LEU A 169 6.07 5.96 31.36
CA LEU A 169 4.63 6.20 31.30
C LEU A 169 3.81 4.98 31.72
N ARG A 170 4.24 3.77 31.31
CA ARG A 170 3.61 2.51 31.74
C ARG A 170 3.78 2.27 33.25
N MET A 171 4.95 2.58 33.81
CA MET A 171 5.16 2.48 35.26
C MET A 171 4.24 3.44 36.02
N TYR A 172 4.10 4.68 35.55
CA TYR A 172 3.17 5.65 36.13
C TYR A 172 1.70 5.21 36.01
N GLN A 173 1.30 4.69 34.84
CA GLN A 173 -0.04 4.13 34.63
C GLN A 173 -0.32 2.97 35.60
N ASN A 174 0.64 2.09 35.82
CA ASN A 174 0.50 0.97 36.75
C ASN A 174 0.42 1.41 38.22
N ASP A 175 1.20 2.43 38.63
CA ASP A 175 1.13 3.02 39.96
C ASP A 175 -0.23 3.68 40.23
N LEU A 176 -0.76 4.41 39.25
CA LEU A 176 -2.12 4.95 39.29
C LEU A 176 -3.14 3.81 39.50
N ILE A 177 -3.12 2.77 38.66
CA ILE A 177 -4.00 1.59 38.78
C ILE A 177 -3.90 0.94 40.17
N ALA A 178 -2.69 0.81 40.73
CA ALA A 178 -2.46 0.21 42.05
C ALA A 178 -3.03 1.07 43.19
N LYS A 179 -2.80 2.39 43.17
CA LYS A 179 -3.39 3.35 44.13
C LYS A 179 -4.92 3.36 44.05
N PHE A 180 -5.50 3.18 42.87
CA PHE A 180 -6.96 3.08 42.69
C PHE A 180 -7.54 1.79 43.28
N LYS A 181 -6.89 0.64 43.11
CA LYS A 181 -7.34 -0.62 43.73
C LYS A 181 -7.38 -0.54 45.25
N ALA A 182 -6.60 0.34 45.86
CA ALA A 182 -6.53 0.54 47.30
C ALA A 182 -7.63 1.48 47.87
N ASN A 183 -8.19 2.41 47.07
CA ASN A 183 -9.18 3.41 47.53
C ASN A 183 -10.60 3.11 47.00
N LYS A 184 -11.49 2.61 47.87
CA LYS A 184 -12.85 2.12 47.52
C LYS A 184 -13.98 3.16 47.57
N THR A 185 -13.70 4.46 47.57
CA THR A 185 -14.74 5.48 47.81
C THR A 185 -14.89 6.47 46.64
N GLU A 186 -16.10 6.43 46.07
CA GLU A 186 -16.82 7.42 45.22
C GLU A 186 -16.59 7.49 43.70
N GLY A 187 -17.50 6.83 42.95
CA GLY A 187 -17.94 7.26 41.60
C GLY A 187 -17.47 6.41 40.41
N THR A 188 -17.79 5.11 40.38
CA THR A 188 -17.25 4.12 39.44
C THR A 188 -17.93 4.07 38.05
N TYR A 189 -17.14 4.08 36.97
CA TYR A 189 -17.44 3.73 35.58
C TYR A 189 -16.70 2.43 35.22
N CYS A 190 -17.41 1.42 34.73
CA CYS A 190 -16.84 0.11 34.46
C CYS A 190 -16.69 -0.17 32.96
N ILE A 191 -15.52 -0.69 32.58
CA ILE A 191 -15.24 -1.23 31.24
C ILE A 191 -15.30 -2.76 31.33
N VAL A 192 -15.94 -3.38 30.35
CA VAL A 192 -15.98 -4.84 30.20
C VAL A 192 -14.96 -5.22 29.13
N GLU A 193 -13.95 -6.00 29.50
CA GLU A 193 -12.95 -6.50 28.56
C GLU A 193 -13.52 -7.63 27.69
N LYS A 194 -12.81 -7.98 26.61
CA LYS A 194 -13.27 -9.00 25.63
C LYS A 194 -13.48 -10.39 26.26
N ASP A 195 -12.78 -10.68 27.35
CA ASP A 195 -12.93 -11.92 28.13
C ASP A 195 -14.11 -11.90 29.13
N LYS A 196 -14.90 -10.81 29.11
CA LYS A 196 -16.01 -10.51 30.03
C LYS A 196 -15.59 -10.15 31.45
N SER A 197 -14.30 -9.91 31.71
CA SER A 197 -13.87 -9.33 32.98
C SER A 197 -14.33 -7.87 33.06
N GLN A 198 -14.79 -7.44 34.23
CA GLN A 198 -15.31 -6.09 34.47
C GLN A 198 -14.33 -5.31 35.35
N THR A 199 -13.79 -4.22 34.82
CA THR A 199 -12.83 -3.35 35.52
C THR A 199 -13.44 -1.96 35.69
N CYS A 200 -13.53 -1.45 36.93
CA CYS A 200 -14.20 -0.19 37.27
C CYS A 200 -13.24 0.93 37.71
N TYR A 201 -13.53 2.19 37.32
CA TYR A 201 -12.67 3.38 37.50
C TYR A 201 -13.46 4.63 37.95
N LEU A 202 -12.85 5.64 38.61
CA LEU A 202 -13.53 6.91 39.01
C LEU A 202 -13.52 8.01 37.91
N ARG A 203 -14.57 8.85 37.81
CA ARG A 203 -14.92 9.70 36.63
C ARG A 203 -13.91 10.78 36.21
N SER A 204 -13.13 11.40 37.10
CA SER A 204 -12.14 12.46 36.73
C SER A 204 -10.72 11.93 36.50
N GLU A 205 -10.40 10.74 37.02
CA GLU A 205 -9.06 10.15 36.98
C GLU A 205 -8.93 8.96 36.02
N ALA A 206 -10.05 8.32 35.66
CA ALA A 206 -10.14 7.44 34.48
C ALA A 206 -9.77 8.18 33.19
N VAL A 207 -10.07 9.48 33.13
CA VAL A 207 -9.72 10.34 31.99
C VAL A 207 -8.20 10.47 31.87
N TYR A 208 -7.47 10.66 32.99
CA TYR A 208 -6.00 10.72 32.97
C TYR A 208 -5.36 9.37 32.63
N GLY A 209 -5.90 8.26 33.17
CA GLY A 209 -5.43 6.91 32.80
C GLY A 209 -5.65 6.58 31.33
N GLN A 210 -6.78 6.98 30.75
CA GLN A 210 -7.06 6.86 29.32
C GLN A 210 -6.21 7.80 28.47
N ALA A 211 -5.94 9.02 28.93
CA ALA A 211 -5.06 9.98 28.26
C ALA A 211 -3.63 9.43 28.19
N VAL A 212 -3.09 8.91 29.30
CA VAL A 212 -1.78 8.25 29.34
C VAL A 212 -1.75 7.01 28.43
N ALA A 213 -2.80 6.18 28.44
CA ALA A 213 -2.90 5.01 27.56
C ALA A 213 -2.84 5.40 26.08
N LYS A 214 -3.64 6.39 25.66
CA LYS A 214 -3.66 6.89 24.28
C LYS A 214 -2.32 7.50 23.87
N TYR A 215 -1.64 8.19 24.79
CA TYR A 215 -0.32 8.74 24.53
C TYR A 215 0.74 7.64 24.39
N ILE A 216 0.67 6.57 25.20
CA ILE A 216 1.52 5.39 25.04
C ILE A 216 1.27 4.73 23.69
N GLU A 217 0.00 4.53 23.29
CA GLU A 217 -0.35 3.94 21.99
C GLU A 217 0.21 4.76 20.82
N PHE A 218 0.11 6.09 20.91
CA PHE A 218 0.70 7.00 19.93
C PHE A 218 2.24 6.94 19.89
N LEU A 219 2.90 6.95 21.05
CA LEU A 219 4.37 6.81 21.08
C LEU A 219 4.80 5.45 20.53
N GLN A 220 4.00 4.41 20.75
CA GLN A 220 4.23 3.08 20.19
C GLN A 220 4.05 3.05 18.66
N SER A 221 3.07 3.77 18.10
CA SER A 221 2.92 3.87 16.64
C SER A 221 4.14 4.55 16.00
N ILE A 222 4.67 5.63 16.61
CA ILE A 222 5.90 6.27 16.14
C ILE A 222 7.09 5.30 16.14
N VAL A 223 7.28 4.54 17.23
CA VAL A 223 8.40 3.58 17.32
C VAL A 223 8.26 2.51 16.25
N LEU A 224 7.08 1.93 16.07
CA LEU A 224 6.83 0.90 15.06
C LEU A 224 7.05 1.42 13.64
N GLU A 225 6.60 2.64 13.33
CA GLU A 225 6.80 3.25 12.02
C GLU A 225 8.28 3.55 11.75
N VAL A 226 9.03 3.99 12.75
CA VAL A 226 10.46 4.26 12.61
C VAL A 226 11.26 2.98 12.48
N GLU A 227 10.94 1.94 13.25
CA GLU A 227 11.53 0.61 13.09
C GLU A 227 11.24 0.02 11.71
N GLU A 228 10.01 0.18 11.19
CA GLU A 228 9.67 -0.26 9.82
C GLU A 228 10.35 0.61 8.75
N ALA A 229 10.53 1.91 8.98
CA ALA A 229 11.32 2.78 8.11
C ALA A 229 12.83 2.48 8.15
N GLU A 230 13.33 1.85 9.21
CA GLU A 230 14.73 1.38 9.32
C GLU A 230 14.92 -0.05 8.77
N LYS A 231 13.84 -0.76 8.50
CA LYS A 231 13.88 -2.12 7.94
C LYS A 231 14.34 -2.08 6.49
N LYS A 232 15.28 -2.97 6.14
CA LYS A 232 15.68 -3.16 4.75
C LYS A 232 14.49 -3.66 3.94
N TYR A 233 14.05 -2.86 2.98
CA TYR A 233 12.97 -3.22 2.08
C TYR A 233 13.38 -4.37 1.14
N THR A 234 12.43 -5.24 0.83
CA THR A 234 12.57 -6.20 -0.27
C THR A 234 12.64 -5.44 -1.60
N TYR A 235 13.16 -6.09 -2.64
CA TYR A 235 13.25 -5.48 -3.96
C TYR A 235 11.87 -4.97 -4.46
N ASP A 236 10.81 -5.76 -4.30
CA ASP A 236 9.48 -5.37 -4.76
C ASP A 236 8.90 -4.20 -3.95
N LYS A 237 9.12 -4.17 -2.62
CA LYS A 237 8.75 -3.03 -1.77
C LYS A 237 9.51 -1.76 -2.17
N ILE A 238 10.79 -1.89 -2.51
CA ILE A 238 11.57 -0.76 -3.04
C ILE A 238 10.94 -0.22 -4.32
N VAL A 239 10.55 -1.08 -5.26
CA VAL A 239 9.96 -0.63 -6.53
C VAL A 239 8.65 0.13 -6.27
N PHE A 240 7.81 -0.37 -5.36
CA PHE A 240 6.61 0.34 -4.92
C PHE A 240 6.93 1.70 -4.28
N GLU A 241 7.88 1.74 -3.34
CA GLU A 241 8.31 2.98 -2.69
C GLU A 241 8.91 3.98 -3.69
N ALA A 242 9.64 3.50 -4.70
CA ALA A 242 10.16 4.34 -5.77
C ALA A 242 9.02 4.97 -6.58
N ALA A 243 8.01 4.20 -6.95
CA ALA A 243 6.84 4.71 -7.67
C ALA A 243 6.02 5.68 -6.81
N LYS A 244 5.73 5.30 -5.55
CA LYS A 244 4.98 6.10 -4.57
C LYS A 244 5.62 7.45 -4.27
N ARG A 245 6.95 7.48 -4.16
CA ARG A 245 7.72 8.72 -3.96
C ARG A 245 7.87 9.53 -5.24
N GLY A 246 7.43 9.00 -6.39
CA GLY A 246 7.64 9.59 -7.70
C GLY A 246 9.10 9.52 -8.17
N LEU A 247 9.94 8.65 -7.63
CA LEU A 247 11.32 8.43 -8.10
C LEU A 247 11.38 7.53 -9.35
N LEU A 248 10.38 6.67 -9.52
CA LEU A 248 10.19 5.80 -10.67
C LEU A 248 8.85 6.11 -11.35
N THR A 249 8.87 6.30 -12.66
CA THR A 249 7.67 6.53 -13.50
C THR A 249 7.64 5.51 -14.64
N GLY A 250 6.47 5.26 -15.23
CA GLY A 250 6.33 4.36 -16.37
C GLY A 250 7.15 4.79 -17.58
N VAL A 251 7.47 3.84 -18.46
CA VAL A 251 8.03 4.15 -19.81
C VAL A 251 6.95 4.48 -20.83
N ASP A 252 5.69 4.14 -20.53
CA ASP A 252 4.53 4.35 -21.39
C ASP A 252 3.36 4.97 -20.60
N ALA A 253 2.22 5.13 -21.27
CA ALA A 253 1.04 5.73 -20.65
C ALA A 253 0.37 4.78 -19.65
N GLU A 254 0.56 3.47 -19.81
CA GLU A 254 0.04 2.38 -18.98
C GLU A 254 0.95 2.04 -17.78
N GLY A 255 1.97 2.87 -17.53
CA GLY A 255 2.82 2.78 -16.34
C GLY A 255 3.85 1.64 -16.36
N GLU A 256 4.26 1.12 -17.52
CA GLU A 256 5.24 0.02 -17.61
C GLU A 256 6.53 0.37 -16.85
N LEU A 257 6.87 -0.46 -15.85
CA LEU A 257 8.01 -0.20 -14.96
C LEU A 257 9.36 -0.40 -15.65
N ALA A 258 9.43 -1.32 -16.61
CA ALA A 258 10.61 -1.67 -17.40
C ALA A 258 11.89 -1.87 -16.54
N LEU A 259 11.79 -2.58 -15.41
CA LEU A 259 12.84 -2.65 -14.37
C LEU A 259 14.19 -3.19 -14.88
N SER A 260 14.17 -4.08 -15.87
CA SER A 260 15.37 -4.67 -16.49
C SER A 260 15.96 -3.83 -17.62
N SER A 261 15.32 -2.72 -17.99
CA SER A 261 15.82 -1.85 -19.06
C SER A 261 16.98 -0.99 -18.56
N PRO A 262 18.08 -0.87 -19.33
CA PRO A 262 19.20 -0.02 -18.97
C PRO A 262 18.81 1.47 -19.00
N LEU A 263 19.45 2.27 -18.15
CA LEU A 263 19.26 3.72 -18.14
C LEU A 263 20.21 4.43 -19.10
N THR A 264 19.69 5.47 -19.76
CA THR A 264 20.54 6.48 -20.38
C THR A 264 21.04 7.50 -19.35
N ARG A 265 22.10 8.21 -19.69
CA ARG A 265 22.67 9.27 -18.85
C ARG A 265 21.67 10.39 -18.57
N GLU A 266 20.84 10.76 -19.55
CA GLU A 266 19.75 11.72 -19.34
C GLU A 266 18.73 11.22 -18.32
N GLN A 267 18.28 9.96 -18.46
CA GLN A 267 17.31 9.37 -17.53
C GLN A 267 17.87 9.30 -16.10
N ALA A 268 19.15 8.95 -15.95
CA ALA A 268 19.82 8.95 -14.65
C ALA A 268 19.86 10.35 -14.00
N VAL A 269 20.20 11.39 -14.77
CA VAL A 269 20.19 12.78 -14.25
C VAL A 269 18.79 13.17 -13.79
N VAL A 270 17.76 12.88 -14.59
CA VAL A 270 16.37 13.17 -14.22
C VAL A 270 15.97 12.45 -12.93
N SER A 271 16.35 11.18 -12.76
CA SER A 271 16.06 10.43 -11.55
C SER A 271 16.81 10.97 -10.31
N ILE A 272 18.05 11.43 -10.47
CA ILE A 272 18.85 12.05 -9.40
C ILE A 272 18.28 13.42 -9.01
N ASP A 273 17.88 14.24 -9.99
CA ASP A 273 17.21 15.52 -9.72
C ASP A 273 15.92 15.32 -8.91
N ARG A 274 15.14 14.29 -9.25
CA ARG A 274 13.93 13.91 -8.48
C ARG A 274 14.29 13.48 -7.06
N MET A 275 15.33 12.66 -6.87
CA MET A 275 15.82 12.30 -5.54
C MET A 275 16.20 13.53 -4.71
N LEU A 276 16.91 14.50 -5.30
CA LEU A 276 17.28 15.74 -4.60
C LEU A 276 16.06 16.58 -4.23
N ALA A 277 15.14 16.78 -5.18
CA ALA A 277 13.88 17.50 -4.94
C ALA A 277 13.06 16.84 -3.81
N PHE A 278 12.96 15.51 -3.82
CA PHE A 278 12.34 14.76 -2.73
C PHE A 278 13.05 15.02 -1.39
N ASN A 279 14.37 14.94 -1.35
CA ASN A 279 15.13 15.20 -0.12
C ASN A 279 14.99 16.64 0.40
N GLN A 280 14.69 17.59 -0.48
CA GLN A 280 14.41 18.99 -0.14
C GLN A 280 12.98 19.24 0.34
N GLY A 281 12.13 18.21 0.39
CA GLY A 281 10.74 18.33 0.87
C GLY A 281 9.71 18.52 -0.25
N GLU A 282 10.11 18.49 -1.52
CA GLU A 282 9.17 18.63 -2.63
C GLU A 282 8.26 17.40 -2.77
N ILE A 283 7.02 17.64 -3.17
CA ILE A 283 6.06 16.59 -3.53
C ILE A 283 6.23 16.32 -5.01
N LEU A 284 6.79 15.16 -5.34
CA LEU A 284 6.97 14.77 -6.73
C LEU A 284 5.66 14.31 -7.36
N PRO A 285 5.43 14.56 -8.66
CA PRO A 285 4.31 13.99 -9.37
C PRO A 285 4.46 12.46 -9.43
N VAL A 286 3.44 11.76 -8.94
CA VAL A 286 3.38 10.31 -8.92
C VAL A 286 2.66 9.82 -10.17
N ASP A 287 3.27 8.86 -10.85
CA ASP A 287 2.63 8.12 -11.93
C ASP A 287 1.75 7.03 -11.31
N LYS A 288 0.43 7.26 -11.29
CA LYS A 288 -0.52 6.34 -10.67
C LYS A 288 -0.55 4.95 -11.34
N HIS A 289 -0.23 4.86 -12.63
CA HIS A 289 -0.23 3.60 -13.38
C HIS A 289 1.00 2.78 -13.03
N ALA A 290 2.17 3.43 -12.97
CA ALA A 290 3.39 2.79 -12.49
C ALA A 290 3.27 2.38 -11.01
N MET A 291 2.68 3.23 -10.17
CA MET A 291 2.43 2.89 -8.76
C MET A 291 1.51 1.68 -8.62
N SER A 292 0.42 1.62 -9.40
CA SER A 292 -0.50 0.48 -9.45
C SER A 292 0.21 -0.81 -9.85
N ARG A 293 1.05 -0.81 -10.91
CA ARG A 293 1.86 -1.98 -11.28
C ARG A 293 2.88 -2.38 -10.21
N ALA A 294 3.50 -1.40 -9.56
CA ALA A 294 4.50 -1.64 -8.52
C ALA A 294 3.87 -2.24 -7.26
N GLU A 295 2.65 -1.82 -6.90
CA GLU A 295 1.89 -2.42 -5.80
C GLU A 295 1.55 -3.89 -6.10
N VAL A 296 1.13 -4.20 -7.33
CA VAL A 296 0.87 -5.59 -7.76
C VAL A 296 2.13 -6.44 -7.70
N LEU A 297 3.28 -5.90 -8.12
CA LEU A 297 4.57 -6.60 -8.01
C LEU A 297 4.89 -6.95 -6.55
N TRP A 298 4.60 -6.05 -5.61
CA TRP A 298 4.91 -6.26 -4.19
C TRP A 298 3.89 -7.13 -3.45
N HIS A 299 2.60 -6.81 -3.59
CA HIS A 299 1.53 -7.40 -2.78
C HIS A 299 0.57 -8.29 -3.58
N GLY A 300 0.66 -8.33 -4.91
CA GLY A 300 -0.33 -9.02 -5.75
C GLY A 300 -1.68 -8.30 -5.76
N THR A 301 -1.74 -7.02 -5.35
CA THR A 301 -2.93 -6.18 -5.44
C THR A 301 -2.55 -4.73 -5.74
N ASN A 302 -3.50 -3.94 -6.26
CA ASN A 302 -3.39 -2.48 -6.40
C ASN A 302 -4.49 -1.74 -5.63
N VAL A 303 -5.18 -2.41 -4.70
CA VAL A 303 -6.36 -1.86 -4.04
C VAL A 303 -6.05 -0.61 -3.21
N PHE A 304 -4.82 -0.48 -2.68
CA PHE A 304 -4.42 0.68 -1.88
C PHE A 304 -4.15 1.90 -2.77
N THR A 305 -3.59 1.69 -3.96
CA THR A 305 -3.41 2.72 -4.98
C THR A 305 -4.75 3.15 -5.59
N MET A 306 -5.59 2.17 -5.95
CA MET A 306 -6.82 2.44 -6.71
C MET A 306 -7.94 2.94 -5.81
N TRP A 307 -8.09 2.37 -4.62
CA TRP A 307 -9.17 2.68 -3.67
C TRP A 307 -8.67 3.08 -2.27
N PRO A 308 -7.78 4.10 -2.15
CA PRO A 308 -7.21 4.52 -0.86
C PRO A 308 -8.28 4.99 0.13
N ARG A 309 -9.44 5.42 -0.35
CA ARG A 309 -10.57 5.81 0.49
C ARG A 309 -11.12 4.64 1.32
N TYR A 310 -11.22 3.45 0.73
CA TYR A 310 -11.77 2.26 1.39
C TYR A 310 -10.68 1.41 2.03
N PHE A 311 -9.47 1.45 1.47
CA PHE A 311 -8.28 0.76 1.92
C PHE A 311 -7.14 1.77 2.11
N PRO A 312 -7.09 2.50 3.23
CA PRO A 312 -6.02 3.46 3.50
C PRO A 312 -4.65 2.80 3.57
N GLU A 313 -3.60 3.52 3.13
CA GLU A 313 -2.22 3.03 3.05
C GLU A 313 -1.69 2.46 4.37
N LYS A 314 -2.11 2.98 5.53
CA LYS A 314 -1.68 2.44 6.84
C LYS A 314 -2.05 0.97 7.09
N PHE A 315 -2.95 0.40 6.28
CA PHE A 315 -3.30 -1.01 6.33
C PHE A 315 -2.54 -1.86 5.29
N ILE A 316 -1.66 -1.27 4.48
CA ILE A 316 -1.00 -1.93 3.35
C ILE A 316 -0.19 -3.15 3.79
N ASP A 317 0.61 -3.02 4.87
CA ASP A 317 1.41 -4.12 5.42
C ASP A 317 0.56 -5.19 6.15
N SER A 318 -0.75 -4.95 6.37
CA SER A 318 -1.67 -5.93 6.97
C SER A 318 -2.34 -6.85 5.94
N PHE A 319 -2.29 -6.47 4.67
CA PHE A 319 -2.74 -7.31 3.57
C PHE A 319 -1.77 -8.46 3.36
N ASP A 320 -2.31 -9.66 3.22
CA ASP A 320 -1.51 -10.85 2.97
C ASP A 320 -2.24 -11.76 1.99
N ILE A 321 -1.76 -11.76 0.74
CA ILE A 321 -2.31 -12.57 -0.34
C ILE A 321 -2.05 -14.06 -0.13
N HIS A 322 -1.01 -14.44 0.62
CA HIS A 322 -0.66 -15.84 0.87
C HIS A 322 -1.67 -16.55 1.78
N LYS A 323 -2.48 -15.80 2.54
CA LYS A 323 -3.67 -16.35 3.21
C LYS A 323 -4.67 -16.95 2.23
N GLY A 324 -4.67 -16.49 0.98
CA GLY A 324 -5.49 -17.00 -0.11
C GLY A 324 -5.02 -18.35 -0.65
N LYS A 325 -4.52 -19.24 0.19
CA LYS A 325 -4.10 -20.59 -0.20
C LYS A 325 -5.00 -21.62 0.48
N TRP A 326 -5.39 -22.65 -0.28
CA TRP A 326 -6.16 -23.76 0.24
C TRP A 326 -5.69 -25.08 -0.36
N ASP A 327 -5.36 -26.02 0.52
CA ASP A 327 -5.03 -27.39 0.17
C ASP A 327 -6.15 -28.29 0.73
N SER A 328 -6.70 -29.17 -0.10
CA SER A 328 -7.73 -30.11 0.34
C SER A 328 -7.15 -31.16 1.31
N ALA A 329 -7.98 -31.67 2.22
CA ALA A 329 -7.54 -32.65 3.22
C ALA A 329 -7.06 -33.99 2.62
N ASP A 330 -7.51 -34.33 1.42
CA ASP A 330 -7.05 -35.51 0.67
C ASP A 330 -5.71 -35.28 -0.06
N GLY A 331 -5.21 -34.04 -0.11
CA GLY A 331 -3.96 -33.69 -0.79
C GLY A 331 -4.04 -33.74 -2.32
N ILE A 332 -5.25 -33.88 -2.89
CA ILE A 332 -5.45 -33.99 -4.34
C ILE A 332 -5.56 -32.60 -4.99
N TYR A 333 -6.18 -31.65 -4.31
CA TYR A 333 -6.55 -30.35 -4.84
C TYR A 333 -5.80 -29.24 -4.11
N HIS A 334 -5.14 -28.39 -4.89
CA HIS A 334 -4.38 -27.25 -4.41
C HIS A 334 -4.85 -25.99 -5.10
N GLU A 335 -5.02 -24.93 -4.31
CA GLU A 335 -5.46 -23.63 -4.80
C GLU A 335 -4.68 -22.50 -4.16
N GLN A 336 -4.35 -21.49 -4.96
CA GLN A 336 -3.62 -20.31 -4.52
C GLN A 336 -4.10 -19.06 -5.27
N LEU A 337 -4.55 -18.07 -4.52
CA LEU A 337 -4.77 -16.71 -5.01
C LEU A 337 -3.42 -16.09 -5.39
N LEU A 338 -3.31 -15.66 -6.64
CA LEU A 338 -2.11 -15.04 -7.19
C LEU A 338 -2.22 -13.52 -7.19
N GLU A 339 -3.38 -12.99 -7.58
CA GLU A 339 -3.60 -11.55 -7.76
C GLU A 339 -5.03 -11.17 -7.36
N PHE A 340 -5.19 -9.96 -6.84
CA PHE A 340 -6.48 -9.30 -6.63
C PHE A 340 -6.40 -7.85 -7.11
N ILE A 341 -6.94 -7.57 -8.29
CA ILE A 341 -6.69 -6.32 -9.02
C ILE A 341 -7.98 -5.51 -9.12
N VAL A 342 -7.89 -4.20 -8.92
CA VAL A 342 -8.93 -3.21 -9.19
C VAL A 342 -8.57 -2.45 -10.47
N VAL A 343 -9.53 -2.36 -11.38
CA VAL A 343 -9.40 -1.73 -12.70
C VAL A 343 -10.39 -0.58 -12.79
N ASP A 344 -9.92 0.60 -13.16
CA ASP A 344 -10.77 1.72 -13.55
C ASP A 344 -11.17 1.57 -15.03
N VAL A 345 -12.45 1.32 -15.31
CA VAL A 345 -12.94 1.10 -16.67
C VAL A 345 -12.96 2.40 -17.50
N GLU A 346 -13.13 3.53 -16.82
CA GLU A 346 -13.17 4.87 -17.43
C GLU A 346 -11.80 5.34 -17.86
N ASP A 347 -10.74 4.88 -17.18
CA ASP A 347 -9.37 5.23 -17.51
C ASP A 347 -8.88 4.39 -18.70
N PRO A 348 -8.68 4.98 -19.89
CA PRO A 348 -8.24 4.22 -21.06
C PRO A 348 -6.82 3.67 -20.91
N TYR A 349 -6.03 4.19 -19.97
CA TYR A 349 -4.63 3.81 -19.72
C TYR A 349 -4.46 2.99 -18.44
N ASP A 350 -5.55 2.51 -17.82
CA ASP A 350 -5.43 1.63 -16.66
C ASP A 350 -4.57 0.39 -17.03
N PRO A 351 -3.51 0.09 -16.25
CA PRO A 351 -2.54 -0.96 -16.53
C PRO A 351 -3.12 -2.35 -16.83
N PHE A 352 -4.29 -2.65 -16.26
CA PHE A 352 -4.93 -3.95 -16.24
C PHE A 352 -6.27 -3.94 -17.00
N ARG A 353 -6.62 -2.82 -17.67
CA ARG A 353 -7.87 -2.66 -18.41
C ARG A 353 -8.13 -3.80 -19.38
N SER A 354 -7.10 -4.16 -20.16
CA SER A 354 -7.21 -5.22 -21.16
C SER A 354 -7.61 -6.56 -20.51
N GLU A 355 -7.20 -6.83 -19.27
CA GLU A 355 -7.52 -8.09 -18.57
C GLU A 355 -8.99 -8.28 -18.27
N THR A 356 -9.77 -7.20 -18.28
CA THR A 356 -11.21 -7.21 -18.05
C THR A 356 -12.04 -7.19 -19.34
N GLU A 357 -11.39 -7.10 -20.50
CA GLU A 357 -12.08 -7.08 -21.80
C GLU A 357 -12.88 -8.35 -22.03
N GLY A 358 -14.17 -8.18 -22.33
CA GLY A 358 -15.10 -9.27 -22.58
C GLY A 358 -15.68 -9.91 -21.33
N MET A 359 -15.30 -9.45 -20.12
CA MET A 359 -16.03 -9.82 -18.90
C MET A 359 -17.48 -9.34 -19.01
N LEU A 360 -18.38 -10.24 -18.64
CA LEU A 360 -19.81 -9.96 -18.55
C LEU A 360 -20.23 -10.12 -17.10
N PHE A 361 -21.10 -9.25 -16.65
CA PHE A 361 -21.61 -9.22 -15.30
C PHE A 361 -23.11 -9.44 -15.35
N ASP A 362 -23.65 -10.13 -14.36
CA ASP A 362 -25.10 -10.16 -14.18
C ASP A 362 -25.61 -8.77 -13.80
N ARG A 363 -26.85 -8.46 -14.14
CA ARG A 363 -27.61 -7.33 -13.64
C ARG A 363 -29.00 -7.83 -13.28
N LYS A 364 -29.41 -7.62 -12.04
CA LYS A 364 -30.78 -7.94 -11.61
C LYS A 364 -31.72 -6.87 -12.16
N VAL A 365 -32.65 -7.28 -13.00
CA VAL A 365 -33.69 -6.40 -13.56
C VAL A 365 -35.03 -6.79 -12.95
N TYR A 366 -35.71 -5.82 -12.34
CA TYR A 366 -37.04 -5.98 -11.77
C TYR A 366 -38.11 -5.60 -12.81
N ASP A 367 -39.27 -6.25 -12.76
CA ASP A 367 -40.41 -5.82 -13.57
C ASP A 367 -41.08 -4.56 -12.99
N SER A 368 -42.05 -4.01 -13.72
CA SER A 368 -42.80 -2.81 -13.31
C SER A 368 -43.60 -2.96 -12.01
N ASN A 369 -43.71 -4.19 -11.48
CA ASN A 369 -44.40 -4.51 -10.23
C ASN A 369 -43.43 -4.91 -9.12
N GLU A 370 -42.13 -4.62 -9.27
CA GLU A 370 -41.03 -5.00 -8.36
C GLU A 370 -40.94 -6.52 -8.08
N ASN A 371 -41.55 -7.35 -8.92
CA ASN A 371 -41.58 -8.80 -8.75
C ASN A 371 -40.54 -9.51 -9.64
N ARG A 372 -40.09 -10.69 -9.17
CA ARG A 372 -39.12 -11.63 -9.79
C ARG A 372 -38.03 -11.00 -10.67
N TYR A 373 -36.80 -10.93 -10.13
CA TYR A 373 -35.64 -10.48 -10.89
C TYR A 373 -35.32 -11.41 -12.08
N LYS A 374 -34.97 -10.81 -13.23
CA LYS A 374 -34.26 -11.48 -14.32
C LYS A 374 -32.77 -11.11 -14.26
N LEU A 375 -31.88 -12.06 -14.54
CA LEU A 375 -30.45 -11.77 -14.71
C LEU A 375 -30.18 -11.40 -16.17
N GLN A 376 -29.68 -10.20 -16.40
CA GLN A 376 -29.20 -9.74 -17.70
C GLN A 376 -27.68 -9.69 -17.69
N LYS A 377 -27.04 -10.22 -18.74
CA LYS A 377 -25.60 -10.05 -18.94
C LYS A 377 -25.31 -8.66 -19.49
N ILE A 378 -24.42 -7.93 -18.84
CA ILE A 378 -23.97 -6.61 -19.26
C ILE A 378 -22.44 -6.58 -19.29
N SER A 379 -21.85 -5.78 -20.17
CA SER A 379 -20.46 -5.36 -20.00
C SER A 379 -20.39 -4.31 -18.88
N ALA A 380 -19.21 -4.13 -18.31
CA ALA A 380 -19.01 -3.06 -17.32
C ALA A 380 -19.30 -1.68 -17.95
N PRO A 381 -20.13 -0.84 -17.30
CA PRO A 381 -20.32 0.55 -17.70
C PRO A 381 -19.01 1.34 -17.64
N LEU A 382 -18.91 2.44 -18.41
CA LEU A 382 -17.70 3.26 -18.40
C LEU A 382 -17.40 3.84 -17.01
N GLN A 383 -18.42 4.33 -16.29
CA GLN A 383 -18.29 4.86 -14.93
C GLN A 383 -18.32 3.75 -13.86
N SER A 384 -17.40 2.80 -13.96
CA SER A 384 -17.29 1.71 -13.00
C SER A 384 -15.84 1.30 -12.74
N TYR A 385 -15.66 0.58 -11.63
CA TYR A 385 -14.47 -0.21 -11.35
C TYR A 385 -14.81 -1.69 -11.48
N ILE A 386 -13.84 -2.48 -11.91
CA ILE A 386 -13.90 -3.94 -11.83
C ILE A 386 -12.81 -4.38 -10.87
N SER A 387 -13.16 -5.13 -9.82
CA SER A 387 -12.16 -5.88 -9.06
C SER A 387 -12.17 -7.33 -9.52
N TYR A 388 -11.04 -7.95 -9.81
CA TYR A 388 -10.98 -9.38 -10.12
C TYR A 388 -9.90 -10.10 -9.33
N SER A 389 -10.14 -11.37 -9.05
CA SER A 389 -9.16 -12.28 -8.45
C SER A 389 -8.65 -13.28 -9.47
N LYS A 390 -7.34 -13.50 -9.53
CA LYS A 390 -6.71 -14.57 -10.33
C LYS A 390 -6.23 -15.69 -9.40
N VAL A 391 -6.75 -16.88 -9.59
CA VAL A 391 -6.52 -18.03 -8.73
C VAL A 391 -5.91 -19.16 -9.54
N LYS A 392 -4.77 -19.67 -9.08
CA LYS A 392 -4.12 -20.86 -9.59
C LYS A 392 -4.71 -22.09 -8.94
N GLN A 393 -5.01 -23.11 -9.74
CA GLN A 393 -5.50 -24.39 -9.29
C GLN A 393 -4.65 -25.52 -9.87
N GLU A 394 -4.32 -26.51 -9.04
CA GLU A 394 -3.56 -27.69 -9.43
C GLU A 394 -4.22 -28.96 -8.87
N LEU A 395 -4.22 -30.03 -9.67
CA LEU A 395 -4.60 -31.36 -9.21
C LEU A 395 -3.39 -32.29 -9.26
N THR A 396 -3.11 -33.00 -8.17
CA THR A 396 -2.05 -34.02 -8.13
C THR A 396 -2.53 -35.37 -8.66
N GLU A 397 -3.82 -35.67 -8.53
CA GLU A 397 -4.45 -36.91 -8.99
C GLU A 397 -5.78 -36.65 -9.72
N PRO A 398 -6.21 -37.54 -10.64
CA PRO A 398 -7.48 -37.36 -11.33
C PRO A 398 -8.65 -37.47 -10.34
N TYR A 399 -9.48 -36.45 -10.26
CA TYR A 399 -10.67 -36.47 -9.41
C TYR A 399 -11.93 -36.71 -10.26
N PRO A 400 -12.56 -37.91 -10.17
CA PRO A 400 -13.78 -38.16 -10.91
C PRO A 400 -14.88 -37.22 -10.42
N TRP A 401 -15.65 -36.64 -11.34
CA TRP A 401 -16.78 -35.75 -11.08
C TRP A 401 -16.45 -34.30 -10.67
N LEU A 402 -15.17 -33.87 -10.68
CA LEU A 402 -14.87 -32.43 -10.62
C LEU A 402 -15.20 -31.80 -11.97
N TYR A 403 -16.49 -31.57 -12.21
CA TYR A 403 -16.95 -30.73 -13.29
C TYR A 403 -16.58 -29.28 -12.96
N ASN A 404 -16.02 -28.58 -13.96
CA ASN A 404 -15.66 -27.17 -13.97
C ASN A 404 -16.82 -26.22 -13.62
N SER A 405 -17.35 -26.23 -12.39
CA SER A 405 -18.42 -25.30 -12.04
C SER A 405 -17.90 -24.02 -11.43
N ASP A 406 -16.85 -24.03 -10.61
CA ASP A 406 -16.35 -22.81 -9.94
C ASP A 406 -14.91 -23.01 -9.45
N GLY A 407 -14.04 -22.01 -9.63
CA GLY A 407 -12.78 -21.88 -8.88
C GLY A 407 -12.98 -21.12 -7.57
N GLY A 408 -11.93 -21.03 -6.76
CA GLY A 408 -11.84 -20.07 -5.67
C GLY A 408 -11.83 -18.64 -6.19
N LYS A 409 -12.21 -17.70 -5.32
CA LYS A 409 -12.34 -16.28 -5.67
C LYS A 409 -12.10 -15.40 -4.46
N ALA A 410 -11.61 -14.19 -4.70
CA ALA A 410 -11.58 -13.14 -3.70
C ALA A 410 -12.59 -12.05 -4.05
N HIS A 411 -13.22 -11.47 -3.04
CA HIS A 411 -14.19 -10.40 -3.19
C HIS A 411 -13.98 -9.28 -2.17
N ILE A 412 -14.38 -8.08 -2.56
CA ILE A 412 -14.49 -6.93 -1.65
C ILE A 412 -15.87 -6.96 -1.01
N SER A 413 -15.89 -6.72 0.30
CA SER A 413 -17.11 -6.46 1.05
C SER A 413 -16.94 -5.18 1.85
N ILE A 414 -17.89 -4.25 1.74
CA ILE A 414 -17.88 -3.00 2.49
C ILE A 414 -19.08 -3.04 3.42
N SER A 415 -18.81 -3.19 4.72
CA SER A 415 -19.85 -3.40 5.74
C SER A 415 -20.10 -2.14 6.57
N PRO A 416 -21.36 -1.76 6.81
CA PRO A 416 -21.68 -0.79 7.87
C PRO A 416 -21.34 -1.41 9.24
N ILE A 417 -20.64 -0.68 10.12
CA ILE A 417 -20.64 -1.04 11.55
C ILE A 417 -21.94 -0.50 12.14
N ASP A 418 -22.69 -1.38 12.77
CA ASP A 418 -23.78 -0.98 13.64
C ASP A 418 -23.24 -0.54 15.02
N GLU A 419 -22.91 0.75 15.19
CA GLU A 419 -22.62 1.32 16.51
C GLU A 419 -23.86 1.34 17.43
N SER A 420 -25.08 1.09 16.89
CA SER A 420 -26.32 1.09 17.66
C SER A 420 -26.61 -0.22 18.40
N SER A 421 -25.74 -1.24 18.29
CA SER A 421 -25.82 -2.45 19.13
C SER A 421 -25.59 -2.20 20.63
N LYS A 422 -25.40 -0.93 21.06
CA LYS A 422 -25.44 -0.50 22.47
C LYS A 422 -26.60 0.45 22.83
N THR A 423 -27.48 0.81 21.90
CA THR A 423 -28.67 1.60 22.23
C THR A 423 -29.91 0.72 22.04
N ASN A 424 -30.61 0.46 23.15
CA ASN A 424 -31.90 -0.24 23.23
C ASN A 424 -33.07 0.47 22.49
N GLU A 425 -32.78 1.28 21.48
CA GLU A 425 -33.78 1.93 20.64
C GLU A 425 -33.63 1.35 19.23
N GLY A 426 -34.47 0.37 18.93
CA GLY A 426 -34.43 -0.46 17.73
C GLY A 426 -34.62 0.32 16.42
N ILE A 427 -33.58 1.01 15.98
CA ILE A 427 -33.45 1.43 14.59
C ILE A 427 -32.91 0.23 13.82
N VAL A 428 -33.84 -0.62 13.40
CA VAL A 428 -33.57 -1.66 12.40
C VAL A 428 -33.29 -0.94 11.09
N PHE A 429 -32.01 -0.85 10.69
CA PHE A 429 -31.67 -0.56 9.31
C PHE A 429 -32.20 -1.71 8.46
N ASN A 430 -33.32 -1.47 7.80
CA ASN A 430 -33.89 -2.44 6.87
C ASN A 430 -32.86 -2.63 5.75
N LYS A 431 -32.46 -3.88 5.51
CA LYS A 431 -31.41 -4.32 4.55
C LYS A 431 -31.61 -3.82 3.10
N SER A 432 -32.70 -3.12 2.83
CA SER A 432 -33.23 -2.78 1.52
C SER A 432 -33.13 -1.30 1.13
N ASP A 433 -32.92 -0.36 2.05
CA ASP A 433 -33.27 1.05 1.76
C ASP A 433 -32.13 2.05 2.04
N SER A 434 -30.91 1.73 1.61
CA SER A 434 -29.88 2.76 1.39
C SER A 434 -30.27 3.56 0.14
N TYR A 435 -30.52 4.85 0.30
CA TYR A 435 -30.88 5.78 -0.77
C TYR A 435 -29.92 5.67 -1.96
N ILE A 436 -30.50 5.32 -3.11
CA ILE A 436 -29.80 5.13 -4.36
C ILE A 436 -30.50 6.00 -5.42
N PRO A 437 -29.79 6.91 -6.12
CA PRO A 437 -30.35 7.58 -7.29
C PRO A 437 -30.75 6.56 -8.36
N GLN A 438 -31.78 6.89 -9.13
CA GLN A 438 -32.43 6.01 -10.11
C GLN A 438 -31.41 5.37 -11.07
N GLU A 439 -31.40 4.03 -11.16
CA GLU A 439 -30.50 3.30 -12.07
C GLU A 439 -30.68 3.79 -13.52
N SER A 440 -29.58 4.11 -14.21
CA SER A 440 -29.55 4.41 -15.65
C SER A 440 -28.47 3.57 -16.34
N ASP A 441 -28.45 3.56 -17.67
CA ASP A 441 -27.39 2.86 -18.44
C ASP A 441 -25.98 3.38 -18.12
N ASP A 442 -25.89 4.65 -17.68
CA ASP A 442 -24.65 5.31 -17.26
C ASP A 442 -24.45 5.29 -15.73
N HIS A 443 -25.46 4.89 -14.95
CA HIS A 443 -25.46 4.95 -13.49
C HIS A 443 -26.18 3.72 -12.91
N ILE A 444 -25.51 2.57 -12.94
CA ILE A 444 -26.07 1.31 -12.40
C ILE A 444 -25.80 1.25 -10.91
N VAL A 445 -26.85 1.28 -10.10
CA VAL A 445 -26.72 1.25 -8.65
C VAL A 445 -27.33 -0.02 -8.09
N TYR A 446 -26.49 -1.03 -7.88
CA TYR A 446 -26.95 -2.39 -7.60
C TYR A 446 -27.87 -2.52 -6.37
N SER A 447 -29.00 -3.20 -6.59
CA SER A 447 -30.11 -3.47 -5.68
C SER A 447 -29.75 -4.08 -4.30
N LYS A 448 -30.39 -3.56 -3.23
CA LYS A 448 -30.97 -4.15 -1.98
C LYS A 448 -30.33 -5.39 -1.28
N SER A 449 -29.23 -5.96 -1.73
CA SER A 449 -28.46 -6.95 -0.98
C SER A 449 -26.99 -6.93 -1.39
N GLN A 450 -26.10 -6.73 -0.41
CA GLN A 450 -24.63 -6.82 -0.59
C GLN A 450 -24.18 -8.17 -1.20
N ASN A 451 -25.02 -9.21 -1.08
CA ASN A 451 -24.81 -10.53 -1.68
C ASN A 451 -25.10 -10.57 -3.20
N GLY A 452 -25.37 -9.43 -3.82
CA GLY A 452 -25.71 -9.28 -5.24
C GLY A 452 -24.63 -8.61 -6.08
N GLN A 453 -23.40 -8.45 -5.58
CA GLN A 453 -22.29 -8.04 -6.41
C GLN A 453 -22.03 -9.14 -7.45
N ASN A 454 -22.21 -8.79 -8.72
CA ASN A 454 -22.36 -9.74 -9.80
C ASN A 454 -21.03 -10.44 -10.08
N GLU A 455 -20.85 -11.58 -9.42
CA GLU A 455 -19.75 -12.49 -9.68
C GLU A 455 -20.03 -13.19 -11.01
N GLN A 456 -19.26 -12.86 -12.03
CA GLN A 456 -19.17 -13.75 -13.18
C GLN A 456 -17.74 -13.97 -13.60
N ASP A 457 -17.42 -15.26 -13.61
CA ASP A 457 -16.42 -15.87 -14.46
C ASP A 457 -16.64 -15.42 -15.91
N LEU A 458 -15.55 -15.35 -16.65
CA LEU A 458 -15.37 -15.86 -18.02
C LEU A 458 -14.50 -14.88 -18.81
N ASN A 459 -13.19 -15.09 -18.69
CA ASN A 459 -12.27 -14.71 -19.75
C ASN A 459 -11.81 -15.98 -20.52
N ILE A 460 -12.78 -16.79 -20.98
CA ILE A 460 -12.56 -18.07 -21.70
C ILE A 460 -11.66 -17.87 -22.92
N LYS A 461 -11.79 -16.72 -23.59
CA LYS A 461 -10.99 -16.37 -24.77
C LYS A 461 -9.50 -16.25 -24.48
N ARG A 462 -9.12 -16.01 -23.21
CA ARG A 462 -7.73 -15.92 -22.75
C ARG A 462 -7.21 -17.23 -22.11
N GLY A 463 -7.98 -18.32 -22.19
CA GLY A 463 -7.61 -19.61 -21.59
C GLY A 463 -7.86 -19.71 -20.09
N TYR A 464 -8.51 -18.70 -19.48
CA TYR A 464 -8.98 -18.73 -18.09
C TYR A 464 -10.35 -19.42 -18.00
N ASN A 465 -10.69 -19.94 -16.82
CA ASN A 465 -12.00 -20.53 -16.51
C ASN A 465 -12.34 -21.69 -17.48
N PRO A 466 -11.60 -22.82 -17.40
CA PRO A 466 -11.57 -23.85 -18.44
C PRO A 466 -12.94 -24.54 -18.67
N SER A 467 -13.73 -24.07 -19.63
CA SER A 467 -15.10 -24.55 -19.88
C SER A 467 -15.20 -26.07 -20.12
N LYS A 468 -15.92 -26.77 -19.22
CA LYS A 468 -16.41 -28.15 -19.38
C LYS A 468 -15.33 -29.18 -19.79
N THR A 469 -14.18 -29.14 -19.14
CA THR A 469 -13.15 -30.20 -19.23
C THR A 469 -13.02 -30.91 -17.89
N VAL A 470 -12.84 -32.25 -17.92
CA VAL A 470 -12.42 -33.00 -16.73
C VAL A 470 -11.00 -32.58 -16.44
N LEU A 471 -10.78 -31.92 -15.31
CA LEU A 471 -9.45 -31.45 -14.92
C LEU A 471 -8.53 -32.66 -14.78
N GLN A 472 -7.38 -32.61 -15.44
CA GLN A 472 -6.39 -33.67 -15.49
C GLN A 472 -5.37 -33.49 -14.37
N ALA A 473 -4.87 -34.61 -13.87
CA ALA A 473 -3.76 -34.61 -12.93
C ALA A 473 -2.49 -34.03 -13.57
N GLY A 474 -1.74 -33.24 -12.80
CA GLY A 474 -0.49 -32.63 -13.24
C GLY A 474 -0.66 -31.38 -14.11
N GLU A 475 -1.89 -30.96 -14.43
CA GLU A 475 -2.15 -29.71 -15.14
C GLU A 475 -2.39 -28.54 -14.16
N THR A 476 -2.00 -27.34 -14.59
CA THR A 476 -2.28 -26.09 -13.89
C THR A 476 -3.41 -25.34 -14.60
N TYR A 477 -4.42 -24.93 -13.83
CA TYR A 477 -5.54 -24.15 -14.30
C TYR A 477 -5.57 -22.78 -13.63
N TYR A 478 -6.19 -21.81 -14.29
CA TYR A 478 -6.31 -20.44 -13.80
C TYR A 478 -7.76 -19.99 -13.85
N TRP A 479 -8.21 -19.43 -12.74
CA TRP A 479 -9.56 -18.93 -12.53
C TRP A 479 -9.53 -17.42 -12.33
N VAL A 480 -10.45 -16.73 -13.00
CA VAL A 480 -10.62 -15.28 -12.93
C VAL A 480 -12.07 -14.97 -12.65
N ALA A 481 -12.32 -14.44 -11.46
CA ALA A 481 -13.63 -13.99 -11.01
C ALA A 481 -13.62 -12.48 -10.80
N GLY A 482 -14.52 -11.77 -11.50
CA GLY A 482 -14.67 -10.32 -11.40
C GLY A 482 -15.88 -9.90 -10.56
N GLN A 483 -15.80 -8.71 -9.98
CA GLN A 483 -16.89 -7.98 -9.35
C GLN A 483 -16.95 -6.58 -9.93
N LEU A 484 -18.16 -6.11 -10.20
CA LEU A 484 -18.42 -4.79 -10.77
C LEU A 484 -18.87 -3.83 -9.68
N HIS A 485 -18.25 -2.65 -9.65
CA HIS A 485 -18.48 -1.62 -8.63
C HIS A 485 -18.76 -0.26 -9.29
N PRO A 486 -19.85 0.43 -8.95
CA PRO A 486 -20.13 1.74 -9.53
C PRO A 486 -19.14 2.80 -9.04
N LYS A 487 -18.88 3.82 -9.88
CA LYS A 487 -18.20 5.03 -9.42
C LYS A 487 -19.16 5.89 -8.60
N GLY A 488 -18.78 6.18 -7.37
CA GLY A 488 -19.58 6.95 -6.42
C GLY A 488 -19.34 6.46 -5.00
N ASP A 489 -19.83 7.24 -4.03
CA ASP A 489 -19.74 6.84 -2.63
C ASP A 489 -20.73 5.72 -2.37
N MET A 490 -20.22 4.53 -2.04
CA MET A 490 -21.06 3.45 -1.57
C MET A 490 -21.64 3.87 -0.22
N SER A 491 -22.96 4.03 -0.16
CA SER A 491 -23.66 4.41 1.06
C SER A 491 -23.44 3.34 2.14
N ALA A 492 -22.72 3.74 3.19
CA ALA A 492 -22.51 3.04 4.46
C ALA A 492 -21.50 1.87 4.48
N GLY A 493 -20.29 2.16 4.96
CA GLY A 493 -19.36 1.17 5.50
C GLY A 493 -18.30 1.80 6.40
N ILE A 494 -18.18 1.33 7.66
CA ILE A 494 -17.12 1.76 8.59
C ILE A 494 -15.92 0.78 8.51
N ILE A 495 -16.07 -0.39 7.88
CA ILE A 495 -14.97 -1.34 7.63
C ILE A 495 -15.11 -1.97 6.24
N SER A 496 -13.99 -2.03 5.52
CA SER A 496 -13.83 -2.69 4.22
C SER A 496 -13.02 -3.98 4.39
N TYR A 497 -13.44 -5.06 3.71
CA TYR A 497 -12.78 -6.36 3.77
C TYR A 497 -12.45 -6.84 2.36
N ILE A 498 -11.35 -7.58 2.24
CA ILE A 498 -11.14 -8.49 1.11
C ILE A 498 -11.11 -9.90 1.67
N THR A 499 -11.96 -10.76 1.13
CA THR A 499 -12.12 -12.13 1.60
C THR A 499 -11.93 -13.10 0.46
N TYR A 500 -11.02 -14.06 0.64
CA TYR A 500 -10.85 -15.19 -0.27
C TYR A 500 -11.75 -16.36 0.16
N MET A 501 -12.41 -16.96 -0.81
CA MET A 501 -13.25 -18.14 -0.66
C MET A 501 -12.68 -19.23 -1.58
N PRO A 502 -12.18 -20.35 -1.02
CA PRO A 502 -11.71 -21.45 -1.86
C PRO A 502 -12.86 -22.10 -2.60
N ASN A 503 -12.54 -22.91 -3.60
CA ASN A 503 -13.50 -23.68 -4.38
C ASN A 503 -14.59 -24.32 -3.50
N SER A 504 -15.81 -23.76 -3.59
CA SER A 504 -16.89 -24.14 -2.69
C SER A 504 -17.43 -25.55 -2.97
N TYR A 505 -17.31 -26.02 -4.21
CA TYR A 505 -17.76 -27.34 -4.62
C TYR A 505 -16.85 -28.43 -4.07
N TYR A 506 -15.53 -28.33 -4.33
CA TYR A 506 -14.56 -29.30 -3.82
C TYR A 506 -14.56 -29.32 -2.29
N ARG A 507 -14.57 -28.14 -1.65
CA ARG A 507 -14.63 -28.04 -0.19
C ARG A 507 -15.84 -28.78 0.40
N GLN A 508 -17.02 -28.62 -0.21
CA GLN A 508 -18.24 -29.30 0.25
C GLN A 508 -18.18 -30.82 0.09
N GLN A 509 -17.48 -31.34 -0.92
CA GLN A 509 -17.29 -32.79 -1.09
C GLN A 509 -16.40 -33.37 0.03
N ILE A 510 -15.34 -32.66 0.40
CA ILE A 510 -14.37 -33.13 1.41
C ILE A 510 -14.89 -32.98 2.84
N TYR A 511 -15.53 -31.85 3.16
CA TYR A 511 -15.89 -31.52 4.54
C TYR A 511 -17.40 -31.52 4.82
N GLY A 512 -18.23 -31.77 3.80
CA GLY A 512 -19.68 -31.60 3.89
C GLY A 512 -20.11 -30.13 3.87
N LYS A 513 -21.43 -29.88 3.89
CA LYS A 513 -22.01 -28.53 3.75
C LYS A 513 -21.57 -27.52 4.82
N ASN A 514 -21.18 -28.00 6.01
CA ASN A 514 -20.89 -27.17 7.18
C ASN A 514 -19.44 -27.31 7.70
N GLY A 515 -18.55 -28.03 6.98
CA GLY A 515 -17.18 -28.28 7.43
C GLY A 515 -16.12 -27.48 6.66
N GLY A 516 -14.97 -27.25 7.31
CA GLY A 516 -13.79 -26.58 6.74
C GLY A 516 -13.84 -25.05 6.78
N ASN A 517 -12.70 -24.40 6.51
CA ASN A 517 -12.62 -22.94 6.40
C ASN A 517 -13.42 -22.48 5.16
N ALA A 518 -14.55 -21.82 5.38
CA ALA A 518 -15.41 -21.36 4.29
C ALA A 518 -14.87 -20.12 3.56
N SER A 519 -14.06 -19.33 4.24
CA SER A 519 -13.48 -18.08 3.77
C SER A 519 -12.34 -17.63 4.67
N VAL A 520 -11.41 -16.84 4.13
CA VAL A 520 -10.30 -16.23 4.87
C VAL A 520 -10.21 -14.75 4.53
N THR A 521 -10.08 -13.91 5.55
CA THR A 521 -9.90 -12.47 5.38
C THR A 521 -8.44 -12.19 5.03
N LEU A 522 -8.22 -11.60 3.85
CA LEU A 522 -6.90 -11.13 3.41
C LEU A 522 -6.55 -9.81 4.08
N ILE A 523 -7.54 -8.93 4.25
CA ILE A 523 -7.45 -7.64 4.93
C ILE A 523 -8.80 -7.21 5.52
N SER A 524 -8.72 -6.47 6.64
CA SER A 524 -9.78 -5.63 7.19
C SER A 524 -9.24 -4.22 7.37
N ALA A 525 -9.81 -3.24 6.66
CA ALA A 525 -9.37 -1.85 6.66
C ALA A 525 -10.49 -0.94 7.18
N LYS A 526 -10.14 -0.01 8.07
CA LYS A 526 -11.06 1.04 8.53
C LYS A 526 -10.82 2.30 7.70
N PRO A 527 -11.81 2.85 6.97
CA PRO A 527 -11.65 4.08 6.22
C PRO A 527 -11.32 5.30 7.09
N ASP A 528 -10.64 6.29 6.51
CA ASP A 528 -10.21 7.53 7.18
C ASP A 528 -11.19 8.70 7.03
N PHE A 529 -12.43 8.43 6.61
CA PHE A 529 -13.47 9.46 6.51
C PHE A 529 -14.53 9.27 7.60
N GLU A 530 -14.95 10.38 8.23
CA GLU A 530 -16.17 10.41 9.01
C GLU A 530 -17.36 10.46 8.05
N VAL A 531 -18.26 9.47 8.11
CA VAL A 531 -19.57 9.60 7.50
C VAL A 531 -20.33 10.63 8.33
N HIS A 532 -20.27 11.89 7.94
CA HIS A 532 -21.28 12.84 8.39
C HIS A 532 -22.60 12.36 7.80
N ASN A 533 -23.46 11.80 8.66
CA ASN A 533 -24.87 11.66 8.33
C ASN A 533 -25.38 13.08 8.05
N GLU A 534 -25.34 13.50 6.79
CA GLU A 534 -26.20 14.55 6.29
C GLU A 534 -27.62 14.01 6.41
N ARG A 535 -28.25 14.34 7.55
CA ARG A 535 -29.70 14.21 7.74
C ARG A 535 -30.40 15.36 7.05
#